data_AF-A0A367ANJ7-F1
#
_entry.id   AF-A0A367ANJ7-F1
#
_cell.length_a   1.000
_cell.length_b   1.000
_cell.length_c   1.000
_cell.angle_alpha   90.00
_cell.angle_beta   90.00
_cell.angle_gamma   90.00
#
_symmetry.space_group_name_H-M   'P 1'
#
loop_
_entity.id
_entity.type
_entity.pdbx_description
1 polymer ?
#
loop_
_entity_poly.entity_id
_entity_poly.type
_entity_poly.pdbx_seq_one_letter_code
_entity_poly.pdbx_strand_id
1 'polypeptide(L)'
;MTMGMLEGGWRALADAREAPATVGELAFDVPVLPGTSTCEELDRLLGRSTSSCAVVQHPELDGVVGLVERGRFEALMSGPYGYGRSLYGRRRVADMAQWDALTVTPDTSVVEASSRAITRPAAYVQDHVLVQDGATVRAVAMPVLLSAVARDLADQALRDPLTGLANREAFFARVEESCRRSATQPGHQTAVLYLDLDGFKAVNDTLGHDRGDALLREVAGALAGVARPDDLVGRLGGDEFAVCLDIETGGSGDVAVTGIAEDIAARMHAAVATLSRDDGATARVRASVGVAVSAARGQTDPRVLVRAADLAMYTGKREGGDVIHGPVVVSTSVDADPLLGTSIAEAVERGEFRLLFQPIVELADGRLASLEALVRWEHPRLGLLTPDAFLPAAARSGQLVALDDWVLRTATREFADWRQAEAEAGRDALVSLNVNVSTDRLLTPGLRDVLLDAATDAALQPALIRVEVPESLVVDQLAPAAEPLAQLSAAGFKVTLDDVGAGGTALRHLRDVTADGLKIDRSYVQRVLTDDRDRALVQLLIDFAATTGSAITAEGVETVPQRDVLLEMGCRYAQGWLFSRAVPIGELRAPKAAARV
;
A
#
# COMPACT_ATOMS: atom_id res chain seq x y z
N MET A 1 22.35 0.66 35.97
CA MET A 1 23.69 0.13 35.60
C MET A 1 23.44 -1.12 34.76
N THR A 2 22.90 -0.96 33.55
CA THR A 2 22.13 -2.03 32.89
C THR A 2 22.44 -2.21 31.39
N MET A 3 23.43 -1.49 30.86
CA MET A 3 23.71 -1.46 29.41
C MET A 3 24.83 -2.41 28.96
N GLY A 4 25.60 -2.99 29.88
CA GLY A 4 26.77 -3.84 29.56
C GLY A 4 26.53 -5.36 29.55
N MET A 5 25.37 -5.85 29.99
CA MET A 5 25.10 -7.30 30.15
C MET A 5 24.43 -7.96 28.94
N LEU A 6 24.15 -7.19 27.89
CA LEU A 6 23.38 -7.60 26.72
C LEU A 6 24.24 -7.71 25.44
N GLU A 7 25.56 -7.49 25.52
CA GLU A 7 26.38 -7.16 24.34
C GLU A 7 26.47 -8.24 23.25
N GLY A 8 26.38 -9.54 23.57
CA GLY A 8 26.60 -10.61 22.59
C GLY A 8 25.54 -10.67 21.49
N GLY A 9 24.28 -10.93 21.87
CA GLY A 9 23.16 -11.03 20.92
C GLY A 9 22.80 -9.69 20.28
N TRP A 10 22.99 -8.57 20.99
CA TRP A 10 22.75 -7.24 20.41
C TRP A 10 23.83 -6.81 19.41
N ARG A 11 25.10 -7.21 19.59
CA ARG A 11 26.14 -7.01 18.56
C ARG A 11 25.85 -7.82 17.31
N ALA A 12 25.53 -9.11 17.48
CA ALA A 12 25.14 -9.97 16.35
C ALA A 12 23.95 -9.37 15.58
N LEU A 13 22.94 -8.86 16.30
CA LEU A 13 21.82 -8.15 15.69
C LEU A 13 22.25 -6.82 15.03
N ALA A 14 23.09 -6.01 15.67
CA ALA A 14 23.51 -4.69 15.16
C ALA A 14 24.40 -4.78 13.91
N ASP A 15 25.24 -5.81 13.82
CA ASP A 15 26.21 -5.99 12.72
C ASP A 15 25.62 -6.76 11.53
N ALA A 16 24.47 -7.41 11.68
CA ALA A 16 23.84 -8.19 10.63
C ALA A 16 23.21 -7.30 9.53
N ARG A 17 23.57 -7.59 8.27
CA ARG A 17 22.98 -6.94 7.08
C ARG A 17 21.58 -7.43 6.73
N GLU A 18 21.24 -8.66 7.15
CA GLU A 18 19.93 -9.28 6.99
C GLU A 18 19.42 -9.71 8.37
N ALA A 19 18.10 -9.79 8.57
CA ALA A 19 17.54 -10.28 9.82
C ALA A 19 18.04 -11.72 10.10
N PRO A 20 18.58 -12.01 11.30
CA PRO A 20 19.06 -13.34 11.64
C PRO A 20 17.94 -14.38 11.51
N ALA A 21 18.17 -15.41 10.72
CA ALA A 21 17.13 -16.40 10.40
C ALA A 21 16.95 -17.41 11.54
N THR A 22 18.02 -17.67 12.30
CA THR A 22 18.08 -18.74 13.30
C THR A 22 18.51 -18.24 14.68
N VAL A 23 18.09 -18.93 15.73
CA VAL A 23 18.49 -18.62 17.11
C VAL A 23 20.00 -18.84 17.35
N GLY A 24 20.65 -19.71 16.57
CA GLY A 24 22.09 -19.96 16.66
C GLY A 24 22.94 -18.74 16.35
N GLU A 25 22.50 -17.90 15.40
CA GLU A 25 23.17 -16.64 15.02
C GLU A 25 23.11 -15.58 16.12
N LEU A 26 22.09 -15.64 16.98
CA LEU A 26 21.87 -14.71 18.08
C LEU A 26 22.46 -15.18 19.42
N ALA A 27 22.82 -16.46 19.51
CA ALA A 27 23.18 -17.09 20.76
C ALA A 27 24.55 -16.62 21.26
N PHE A 28 24.64 -16.38 22.57
CA PHE A 28 25.89 -16.05 23.25
C PHE A 28 26.32 -17.15 24.21
N ASP A 29 27.62 -17.22 24.48
CA ASP A 29 28.19 -18.24 25.36
C ASP A 29 27.80 -17.97 26.81
N VAL A 30 27.30 -19.01 27.47
CA VAL A 30 26.88 -18.95 28.87
C VAL A 30 27.80 -19.78 29.75
N PRO A 31 28.07 -19.34 30.99
CA PRO A 31 28.80 -20.16 31.94
C PRO A 31 28.01 -21.40 32.29
N VAL A 32 28.66 -22.57 32.23
CA VAL A 32 28.07 -23.86 32.59
C VAL A 32 28.76 -24.40 33.84
N LEU A 33 27.98 -24.78 34.85
CA LEU A 33 28.48 -25.35 36.11
C LEU A 33 27.82 -26.69 36.43
N PRO A 34 28.49 -27.61 37.14
CA PRO A 34 27.85 -28.77 37.73
C PRO A 34 26.79 -28.36 38.76
N GLY A 35 25.64 -29.05 38.81
CA GLY A 35 24.61 -28.81 39.82
C GLY A 35 25.06 -29.03 41.27
N THR A 36 26.17 -29.73 41.48
CA THR A 36 26.82 -29.90 42.79
C THR A 36 27.56 -28.68 43.29
N SER A 37 27.81 -27.67 42.44
CA SER A 37 28.44 -26.41 42.82
C SER A 37 27.57 -25.62 43.81
N THR A 38 28.20 -24.73 44.56
CA THR A 38 27.57 -23.87 45.57
C THR A 38 27.13 -22.52 44.99
N CYS A 39 26.11 -21.91 45.58
CA CYS A 39 25.69 -20.55 45.20
C CYS A 39 26.83 -19.53 45.35
N GLU A 40 27.75 -19.69 46.30
CA GLU A 40 28.92 -18.83 46.43
C GLU A 40 29.87 -18.92 45.22
N GLU A 41 30.04 -20.12 44.65
CA GLU A 41 30.84 -20.32 43.43
C GLU A 41 30.17 -19.67 42.23
N LEU A 42 28.84 -19.78 42.10
CA LEU A 42 28.09 -19.09 41.05
C LEU A 42 28.14 -17.57 41.21
N ASP A 43 28.01 -17.03 42.43
CA ASP A 43 28.09 -15.58 42.70
C ASP A 43 29.47 -15.03 42.33
N ARG A 44 30.56 -15.76 42.66
CA ARG A 44 31.92 -15.42 42.22
C ARG A 44 32.08 -15.46 40.71
N LEU A 45 31.47 -16.44 40.03
CA LEU A 45 31.53 -16.59 38.58
C LEU A 45 30.78 -15.45 37.88
N LEU A 46 29.54 -15.16 38.28
CA LEU A 46 28.72 -14.09 37.72
C LEU A 46 29.33 -12.71 38.04
N GLY A 47 29.96 -12.54 39.19
CA GLY A 47 30.69 -11.31 39.53
C GLY A 47 31.88 -11.00 38.62
N ARG A 48 32.40 -11.99 37.88
CA ARG A 48 33.49 -11.84 36.90
C ARG A 48 33.03 -11.92 35.45
N SER A 49 31.78 -12.31 35.22
CA SER A 49 31.19 -12.45 33.89
C SER A 49 30.27 -11.28 33.55
N THR A 50 30.18 -10.95 32.27
CA THR A 50 29.14 -10.05 31.73
C THR A 50 27.84 -10.78 31.40
N SER A 51 27.80 -12.10 31.51
CA SER A 51 26.61 -12.91 31.23
C SER A 51 25.44 -12.56 32.15
N SER A 52 24.25 -12.51 31.56
CA SER A 52 22.95 -12.27 32.21
C SER A 52 22.32 -13.53 32.80
N CYS A 53 22.87 -14.71 32.50
CA CYS A 53 22.43 -15.99 33.03
C CYS A 53 23.60 -16.98 33.12
N ALA A 54 23.35 -18.11 33.79
CA ALA A 54 24.23 -19.27 33.84
C ALA A 54 23.43 -20.56 33.66
N VAL A 55 24.09 -21.60 33.18
CA VAL A 55 23.51 -22.93 32.96
C VAL A 55 24.08 -23.91 33.97
N VAL A 56 23.22 -24.79 34.45
CA VAL A 56 23.53 -25.78 35.49
C VAL A 56 23.28 -27.17 34.93
N GLN A 57 24.29 -28.02 34.94
CA GLN A 57 24.12 -29.42 34.56
C GLN A 57 23.43 -30.19 35.67
N HIS A 58 22.45 -31.01 35.33
CA HIS A 58 21.75 -31.84 36.30
C HIS A 58 22.73 -32.81 36.96
N PRO A 59 22.73 -32.95 38.30
CA PRO A 59 23.73 -33.76 39.01
C PRO A 59 23.65 -35.27 38.70
N GLU A 60 22.51 -35.74 38.19
CA GLU A 60 22.22 -37.16 37.99
C GLU A 60 21.76 -37.53 36.57
N LEU A 61 21.43 -36.55 35.72
CA LEU A 61 20.84 -36.80 34.41
C LEU A 61 21.72 -36.16 33.34
N ASP A 62 22.31 -36.99 32.48
CA ASP A 62 23.19 -36.52 31.41
C ASP A 62 22.39 -35.75 30.35
N GLY A 63 22.99 -34.68 29.83
CA GLY A 63 22.36 -33.78 28.84
C GLY A 63 21.22 -32.90 29.35
N VAL A 64 20.76 -33.07 30.60
CA VAL A 64 19.73 -32.22 31.21
C VAL A 64 20.38 -30.99 31.84
N VAL A 65 19.87 -29.82 31.46
CA VAL A 65 20.38 -28.53 31.93
C VAL A 65 19.27 -27.66 32.51
N GLY A 66 19.64 -26.84 33.48
CA GLY A 66 18.77 -25.86 34.11
C GLY A 66 19.32 -24.45 33.95
N LEU A 67 18.42 -23.47 33.92
CA LEU A 67 18.75 -22.05 33.76
C LEU A 67 18.75 -21.34 35.12
N VAL A 68 19.79 -20.53 35.38
CA VAL A 68 19.81 -19.58 36.49
C VAL A 68 19.92 -18.16 35.95
N GLU A 69 18.84 -17.40 36.13
CA GLU A 69 18.78 -15.99 35.76
C GLU A 69 19.56 -15.14 36.77
N ARG A 70 20.49 -14.31 36.28
CA ARG A 70 21.34 -13.48 37.15
C ARG A 70 20.52 -12.53 38.01
N GLY A 71 19.51 -11.86 37.44
CA GLY A 71 18.68 -10.92 38.19
C GLY A 71 17.93 -11.59 39.35
N ARG A 72 17.34 -12.78 39.11
CA ARG A 72 16.64 -13.55 40.15
C ARG A 72 17.60 -14.09 41.20
N PHE A 73 18.78 -14.53 40.77
CA PHE A 73 19.85 -15.01 41.64
C PHE A 73 20.40 -13.89 42.54
N GLU A 74 20.72 -12.72 41.98
CA GLU A 74 21.21 -11.56 42.73
C GLU A 74 20.17 -11.02 43.72
N ALA A 75 18.89 -11.00 43.35
CA ALA A 75 17.81 -10.65 44.26
C ALA A 75 17.74 -11.61 45.47
N LEU A 76 17.86 -12.92 45.22
CA LEU A 76 17.91 -13.93 46.27
C LEU A 76 19.15 -13.78 47.16
N MET A 77 20.33 -13.58 46.54
CA MET A 77 21.61 -13.41 47.23
C MET A 77 21.68 -12.09 48.01
N SER A 78 20.90 -11.09 47.63
CA SER A 78 20.71 -9.89 48.45
C SER A 78 19.87 -10.24 49.69
N GLY A 79 18.75 -10.94 49.49
CA GLY A 79 17.91 -11.51 50.54
C GLY A 79 17.29 -10.47 51.50
N PRO A 80 16.43 -10.90 52.44
CA PRO A 80 15.83 -10.00 53.42
C PRO A 80 16.90 -9.35 54.29
N TYR A 81 16.83 -8.03 54.44
CA TYR A 81 17.77 -7.24 55.24
C TYR A 81 19.25 -7.35 54.82
N GLY A 82 19.55 -7.83 53.60
CA GLY A 82 20.92 -7.91 53.08
C GLY A 82 21.71 -9.18 53.46
N TYR A 83 21.06 -10.17 54.09
CA TYR A 83 21.73 -11.39 54.56
C TYR A 83 21.69 -12.58 53.58
N GLY A 84 21.23 -12.40 52.35
CA GLY A 84 21.03 -13.50 51.40
C GLY A 84 22.29 -14.33 51.15
N ARG A 85 23.46 -13.70 50.99
CA ARG A 85 24.73 -14.40 50.76
C ARG A 85 25.11 -15.33 51.91
N SER A 86 24.87 -14.92 53.15
CA SER A 86 25.13 -15.73 54.34
C SER A 86 24.15 -16.90 54.48
N LEU A 87 22.91 -16.73 54.01
CA LEU A 87 21.85 -17.74 54.11
C LEU A 87 21.89 -18.78 52.98
N TYR A 88 22.20 -18.34 51.76
CA TYR A 88 22.08 -19.14 50.55
C TYR A 88 23.42 -19.56 49.96
N GLY A 89 24.55 -18.95 50.34
CA GLY A 89 25.85 -19.19 49.73
C GLY A 89 26.31 -20.65 49.74
N ARG A 90 25.98 -21.41 50.80
CA ARG A 90 26.33 -22.84 50.93
C ARG A 90 25.35 -23.81 50.27
N ARG A 91 24.21 -23.32 49.76
CA ARG A 91 23.24 -24.18 49.05
C ARG A 91 23.77 -24.58 47.69
N ARG A 92 23.23 -25.66 47.13
CA ARG A 92 23.59 -26.12 45.79
C ARG A 92 22.92 -25.23 44.76
N VAL A 93 23.62 -24.96 43.66
CA VAL A 93 23.06 -24.21 42.54
C VAL A 93 21.91 -24.98 41.88
N ALA A 94 21.94 -26.33 41.93
CA ALA A 94 20.83 -27.16 41.47
C ALA A 94 19.48 -26.83 42.14
N ASP A 95 19.49 -26.37 43.40
CA ASP A 95 18.27 -26.00 44.12
C ASP A 95 17.66 -24.69 43.57
N MET A 96 18.45 -23.90 42.85
CA MET A 96 18.10 -22.58 42.32
C MET A 96 17.86 -22.59 40.81
N ALA A 97 18.21 -23.69 40.14
CA ALA A 97 18.09 -23.85 38.69
C ALA A 97 16.64 -24.10 38.27
N GLN A 98 16.27 -23.50 37.13
CA GLN A 98 14.98 -23.72 36.47
C GLN A 98 15.17 -24.80 35.41
N TRP A 99 14.69 -26.00 35.70
CA TRP A 99 14.90 -27.21 34.89
C TRP A 99 13.96 -27.33 33.69
N ASP A 100 12.94 -26.48 33.63
CA ASP A 100 11.91 -26.43 32.59
C ASP A 100 12.22 -25.37 31.51
N ALA A 101 13.47 -24.91 31.45
CA ALA A 101 13.87 -23.87 30.51
C ALA A 101 13.57 -24.26 29.06
N LEU A 102 13.14 -23.28 28.26
CA LEU A 102 12.89 -23.54 26.84
C LEU A 102 14.23 -23.77 26.15
N THR A 103 14.48 -25.01 25.77
CA THR A 103 15.64 -25.41 24.97
C THR A 103 15.23 -25.66 23.52
N VAL A 104 15.99 -25.09 22.59
CA VAL A 104 15.83 -25.22 21.15
C VAL A 104 17.17 -25.57 20.51
N THR A 105 17.13 -26.05 19.27
CA THR A 105 18.32 -26.34 18.47
C THR A 105 18.80 -25.07 17.75
N PRO A 106 20.07 -24.96 17.35
CA PRO A 106 20.61 -23.76 16.72
C PRO A 106 19.92 -23.36 15.42
N ASP A 107 19.39 -24.33 14.67
CA ASP A 107 18.68 -24.18 13.40
C ASP A 107 17.20 -23.77 13.56
N THR A 108 16.69 -23.70 14.80
CA THR A 108 15.32 -23.23 15.05
C THR A 108 15.19 -21.77 14.61
N SER A 109 14.14 -21.45 13.85
CA SER A 109 13.91 -20.08 13.39
C SER A 109 13.60 -19.13 14.55
N VAL A 110 13.95 -17.85 14.39
CA VAL A 110 13.68 -16.82 15.39
C VAL A 110 12.16 -16.67 15.67
N VAL A 111 11.32 -16.84 14.65
CA VAL A 111 9.85 -16.79 14.76
C VAL A 111 9.32 -17.98 15.54
N GLU A 112 9.77 -19.20 15.22
CA GLU A 112 9.34 -20.40 15.92
C GLU A 112 9.77 -20.38 17.39
N ALA A 113 11.02 -20.01 17.67
CA ALA A 113 11.53 -19.91 19.04
C ALA A 113 10.77 -18.86 19.85
N SER A 114 10.47 -17.70 19.25
CA SER A 114 9.66 -16.64 19.87
C SER A 114 8.23 -17.10 20.17
N SER A 115 7.57 -17.75 19.21
CA SER A 115 6.23 -18.31 19.38
C SER A 115 6.21 -19.29 20.55
N ARG A 116 7.14 -20.26 20.56
CA ARG A 116 7.28 -21.25 21.64
C ARG A 116 7.57 -20.62 23.00
N ALA A 117 8.24 -19.47 23.06
CA ALA A 117 8.54 -18.76 24.30
C ALA A 117 7.33 -17.97 24.83
N ILE A 118 6.63 -17.24 23.96
CA ILE A 118 5.50 -16.36 24.34
C ILE A 118 4.26 -17.16 24.72
N THR A 119 4.04 -18.33 24.11
CA THR A 119 2.87 -19.17 24.41
C THR A 119 3.03 -20.01 25.68
N ARG A 120 4.14 -19.88 26.42
CA ARG A 120 4.34 -20.63 27.67
C ARG A 120 3.44 -20.09 28.80
N PRO A 121 2.98 -20.95 29.73
CA PRO A 121 2.27 -20.48 30.91
C PRO A 121 3.12 -19.50 31.71
N ALA A 122 2.48 -18.51 32.36
CA ALA A 122 3.15 -17.44 33.11
C ALA A 122 4.15 -17.94 34.18
N ALA A 123 3.93 -19.14 34.73
CA ALA A 123 4.83 -19.78 35.70
C ALA A 123 6.20 -20.18 35.11
N TYR A 124 6.33 -20.24 33.79
CA TYR A 124 7.48 -20.74 33.05
C TYR A 124 8.09 -19.71 32.10
N VAL A 125 7.76 -18.43 32.30
CA VAL A 125 8.35 -17.31 31.54
C VAL A 125 9.75 -17.05 32.06
N GLN A 126 10.71 -16.98 31.15
CA GLN A 126 12.13 -16.79 31.42
C GLN A 126 12.67 -15.65 30.55
N ASP A 127 13.77 -15.05 30.98
CA ASP A 127 14.39 -13.95 30.25
C ASP A 127 15.31 -14.47 29.12
N HIS A 128 15.59 -15.79 29.09
CA HIS A 128 16.44 -16.44 28.09
C HIS A 128 15.84 -17.74 27.54
N VAL A 129 16.15 -18.00 26.28
CA VAL A 129 15.97 -19.29 25.59
C VAL A 129 17.34 -19.98 25.50
N LEU A 130 17.41 -21.27 25.85
CA LEU A 130 18.63 -22.06 25.74
C LEU A 130 18.76 -22.61 24.31
N VAL A 131 19.95 -22.47 23.74
CA VAL A 131 20.31 -23.02 22.43
C VAL A 131 21.32 -24.14 22.68
N GLN A 132 20.92 -25.38 22.43
CA GLN A 132 21.74 -26.55 22.73
C GLN A 132 22.14 -27.30 21.46
N ASP A 133 23.44 -27.54 21.30
CA ASP A 133 24.04 -28.34 20.23
C ASP A 133 24.97 -29.38 20.85
N GLY A 134 24.48 -30.62 20.93
CA GLY A 134 25.15 -31.70 21.67
C GLY A 134 25.40 -31.32 23.14
N ALA A 135 26.69 -31.23 23.51
CA ALA A 135 27.14 -30.85 24.86
C ALA A 135 27.31 -29.32 25.05
N THR A 136 27.24 -28.54 23.97
CA THR A 136 27.40 -27.09 24.00
C THR A 136 26.06 -26.44 24.30
N VAL A 137 26.03 -25.53 25.26
CA VAL A 137 24.83 -24.75 25.60
C VAL A 137 25.17 -23.27 25.52
N ARG A 138 24.33 -22.54 24.79
CA ARG A 138 24.35 -21.09 24.61
C ARG A 138 22.99 -20.53 25.02
N ALA A 139 22.84 -19.23 25.09
CA ALA A 139 21.54 -18.61 25.36
C ALA A 139 21.25 -17.44 24.43
N VAL A 140 19.96 -17.16 24.24
CA VAL A 140 19.45 -15.95 23.57
C VAL A 140 18.55 -15.24 24.56
N ALA A 141 18.79 -13.95 24.81
CA ALA A 141 17.91 -13.15 25.64
C ALA A 141 16.59 -12.83 24.89
N MET A 142 15.46 -12.91 25.58
CA MET A 142 14.13 -12.64 25.00
C MET A 142 14.03 -11.28 24.30
N PRO A 143 14.57 -10.17 24.83
CA PRO A 143 14.58 -8.89 24.11
C PRO A 143 15.31 -8.94 22.76
N VAL A 144 16.39 -9.73 22.65
CA VAL A 144 17.14 -9.92 21.39
C VAL A 144 16.29 -10.72 20.40
N LEU A 145 15.68 -11.81 20.88
CA LEU A 145 14.83 -12.67 20.06
C LEU A 145 13.61 -11.91 19.51
N LEU A 146 12.93 -11.14 20.35
CA LEU A 146 11.80 -10.30 19.94
C LEU A 146 12.23 -9.20 18.96
N SER A 147 13.41 -8.61 19.15
CA SER A 147 13.94 -7.60 18.22
C SER A 147 14.30 -8.21 16.86
N ALA A 148 14.79 -9.45 16.84
CA ALA A 148 15.04 -10.18 15.59
C ALA A 148 13.73 -10.49 14.85
N VAL A 149 12.68 -10.92 15.55
CA VAL A 149 11.35 -11.13 14.95
C VAL A 149 10.75 -9.81 14.45
N ALA A 150 10.88 -8.72 15.19
CA ALA A 150 10.41 -7.42 14.74
C ALA A 150 11.12 -6.93 13.47
N ARG A 151 12.42 -7.24 13.33
CA ARG A 151 13.18 -6.97 12.10
C ARG A 151 12.77 -7.86 10.95
N ASP A 152 12.60 -9.16 11.18
CA ASP A 152 12.11 -10.09 10.16
C ASP A 152 10.72 -9.68 9.65
N LEU A 153 9.82 -9.27 10.55
CA LEU A 153 8.51 -8.73 10.18
C LEU A 153 8.60 -7.41 9.42
N ALA A 154 9.52 -6.52 9.80
CA ALA A 154 9.76 -5.28 9.06
C ALA A 154 10.33 -5.56 7.66
N ASP A 155 11.27 -6.50 7.53
CA ASP A 155 11.87 -6.89 6.26
C ASP A 155 10.84 -7.56 5.34
N GLN A 156 9.95 -8.40 5.88
CA GLN A 156 8.84 -8.99 5.15
C GLN A 156 7.80 -7.94 4.72
N ALA A 157 7.53 -6.95 5.58
CA ALA A 157 6.62 -5.84 5.26
C ALA A 157 7.15 -4.95 4.12
N LEU A 158 8.42 -5.05 3.76
CA LEU A 158 9.08 -4.31 2.68
C LEU A 158 9.26 -5.13 1.39
N ARG A 159 8.77 -6.38 1.36
CA ARG A 159 8.89 -7.28 0.19
C ARG A 159 7.53 -7.64 -0.40
N ASP A 160 7.52 -7.89 -1.70
CA ASP A 160 6.37 -8.48 -2.39
C ASP A 160 6.33 -9.99 -2.09
N PRO A 161 5.22 -10.52 -1.55
CA PRO A 161 5.15 -11.90 -1.09
C PRO A 161 5.17 -12.94 -2.22
N LEU A 162 4.87 -12.53 -3.46
CA LEU A 162 4.85 -13.43 -4.61
C LEU A 162 6.25 -13.62 -5.21
N THR A 163 7.00 -12.53 -5.32
CA THR A 163 8.26 -12.45 -6.06
C THR A 163 9.50 -12.31 -5.18
N GLY A 164 9.34 -11.91 -3.91
CA GLY A 164 10.45 -11.66 -2.97
C GLY A 164 11.22 -10.35 -3.22
N LEU A 165 10.86 -9.60 -4.28
CA LEU A 165 11.41 -8.29 -4.61
C LEU A 165 10.97 -7.22 -3.60
N ALA A 166 11.56 -6.02 -3.68
CA ALA A 166 11.07 -4.88 -2.92
C ALA A 166 9.61 -4.58 -3.30
N ASN A 167 8.76 -4.33 -2.31
CA ASN A 167 7.41 -3.85 -2.59
C ASN A 167 7.42 -2.35 -2.94
N ARG A 168 6.24 -1.82 -3.23
CA ARG A 168 6.06 -0.40 -3.57
C ARG A 168 6.66 0.53 -2.52
N GLU A 169 6.41 0.30 -1.23
CA GLU A 169 6.91 1.16 -0.16
C GLU A 169 8.44 1.17 -0.10
N ALA A 170 9.06 -0.01 -0.09
CA ALA A 170 10.51 -0.18 -0.08
C ALA A 170 11.18 0.43 -1.33
N PHE A 171 10.57 0.27 -2.50
CA PHE A 171 11.06 0.85 -3.74
C PHE A 171 11.09 2.37 -3.68
N PHE A 172 9.99 3.00 -3.26
CA PHE A 172 9.92 4.46 -3.15
C PHE A 172 10.90 5.01 -2.12
N ALA A 173 11.08 4.34 -0.98
CA ALA A 173 12.08 4.71 0.02
C ALA A 173 13.51 4.67 -0.54
N ARG A 174 13.83 3.67 -1.38
CA ARG A 174 15.14 3.58 -2.04
C ARG A 174 15.36 4.67 -3.09
N VAL A 175 14.34 5.03 -3.87
CA VAL A 175 14.43 6.14 -4.82
C VAL A 175 14.65 7.45 -4.07
N GLU A 176 13.95 7.68 -2.95
CA GLU A 176 14.14 8.84 -2.09
C GLU A 176 15.57 8.93 -1.56
N GLU A 177 16.12 7.83 -1.05
CA GLU A 177 17.51 7.75 -0.63
C GLU A 177 18.49 8.08 -1.77
N SER A 178 18.25 7.51 -2.95
CA SER A 178 19.09 7.71 -4.13
C SER A 178 19.08 9.17 -4.59
N CYS A 179 17.90 9.79 -4.67
CA CYS A 179 17.75 11.19 -5.05
C CYS A 179 18.43 12.12 -4.03
N ARG A 180 18.33 11.80 -2.72
CA ARG A 180 19.02 12.57 -1.67
C ARG A 180 20.54 12.48 -1.81
N ARG A 181 21.07 11.30 -2.13
CA ARG A 181 22.51 11.12 -2.41
C ARG A 181 22.93 11.87 -3.68
N SER A 182 22.13 11.82 -4.75
CA SER A 182 22.39 12.59 -5.96
C SER A 182 22.45 14.11 -5.71
N ALA A 183 21.60 14.63 -4.80
CA ALA A 183 21.60 16.04 -4.44
C ALA A 183 22.80 16.45 -3.56
N THR A 184 23.35 15.52 -2.78
CA THR A 184 24.39 15.82 -1.76
C THR A 184 25.80 15.41 -2.19
N GLN A 185 25.94 14.44 -3.09
CA GLN A 185 27.20 13.86 -3.50
C GLN A 185 27.48 14.15 -4.99
N PRO A 186 28.52 14.94 -5.31
CA PRO A 186 28.89 15.22 -6.69
C PRO A 186 29.19 13.93 -7.46
N GLY A 187 28.59 13.78 -8.64
CA GLY A 187 28.79 12.61 -9.49
C GLY A 187 27.85 11.44 -9.19
N HIS A 188 26.91 11.55 -8.24
CA HIS A 188 25.84 10.58 -8.06
C HIS A 188 24.55 11.05 -8.76
N GLN A 189 23.89 10.13 -9.46
CA GLN A 189 22.62 10.36 -10.12
C GLN A 189 21.72 9.14 -9.99
N THR A 190 20.41 9.38 -9.98
CA THR A 190 19.39 8.35 -9.86
C THR A 190 18.71 8.17 -11.21
N ALA A 191 18.48 6.93 -11.63
CA ALA A 191 17.59 6.62 -12.73
C ALA A 191 16.51 5.64 -12.27
N VAL A 192 15.32 5.77 -12.85
CA VAL A 192 14.22 4.84 -12.63
C VAL A 192 13.82 4.24 -13.97
N LEU A 193 13.76 2.91 -14.00
CA LEU A 193 13.22 2.15 -15.12
C LEU A 193 11.89 1.57 -14.67
N TYR A 194 10.80 1.91 -15.36
CA TYR A 194 9.47 1.39 -15.09
C TYR A 194 9.11 0.39 -16.18
N LEU A 195 8.62 -0.79 -15.81
CA LEU A 195 8.35 -1.90 -16.72
C LEU A 195 6.93 -2.42 -16.49
N ASP A 196 6.21 -2.65 -17.59
CA ASP A 196 4.91 -3.30 -17.61
C ASP A 196 4.95 -4.48 -18.58
N LEU A 197 4.31 -5.61 -18.23
CA LEU A 197 4.19 -6.78 -19.09
C LEU A 197 3.01 -6.65 -20.05
N ASP A 198 3.32 -6.45 -21.33
CA ASP A 198 2.32 -6.31 -22.38
C ASP A 198 1.50 -7.60 -22.56
N GLY A 199 0.19 -7.49 -22.30
CA GLY A 199 -0.75 -8.59 -22.51
C GLY A 199 -0.76 -9.65 -21.40
N PHE A 200 -0.22 -9.36 -20.21
CA PHE A 200 -0.24 -10.28 -19.07
C PHE A 200 -1.66 -10.77 -18.71
N LYS A 201 -2.67 -9.92 -18.84
CA LYS A 201 -4.07 -10.32 -18.65
C LYS A 201 -4.48 -11.50 -19.55
N ALA A 202 -4.06 -11.50 -20.82
CA ALA A 202 -4.36 -12.60 -21.74
C ALA A 202 -3.67 -13.90 -21.32
N VAL A 203 -2.50 -13.82 -20.67
CA VAL A 203 -1.81 -14.98 -20.07
C VAL A 203 -2.68 -15.57 -18.96
N ASN A 204 -3.17 -14.74 -18.02
CA ASN A 204 -4.06 -15.20 -16.95
C ASN A 204 -5.37 -15.78 -17.51
N ASP A 205 -5.97 -15.12 -18.49
CA ASP A 205 -7.25 -15.54 -19.07
C ASP A 205 -7.12 -16.87 -19.85
N THR A 206 -5.96 -17.14 -20.44
CA THR A 206 -5.75 -18.33 -21.30
C THR A 206 -5.14 -19.50 -20.54
N LEU A 207 -4.21 -19.24 -19.62
CA LEU A 207 -3.37 -20.26 -18.96
C LEU A 207 -3.64 -20.37 -17.44
N GLY A 208 -4.48 -19.49 -16.90
CA GLY A 208 -4.83 -19.46 -15.48
C GLY A 208 -3.83 -18.65 -14.64
N HIS A 209 -4.31 -18.23 -13.46
CA HIS A 209 -3.55 -17.41 -12.51
C HIS A 209 -2.26 -18.08 -12.02
N ASP A 210 -2.25 -19.40 -11.83
CA ASP A 210 -1.05 -20.12 -11.39
C ASP A 210 0.12 -19.96 -12.37
N ARG A 211 -0.15 -19.95 -13.69
CA ARG A 211 0.88 -19.71 -14.70
C ARG A 211 1.29 -18.25 -14.73
N GLY A 212 0.35 -17.31 -14.55
CA GLY A 212 0.64 -15.89 -14.39
C GLY A 212 1.57 -15.62 -13.21
N ASP A 213 1.31 -16.23 -12.06
CA ASP A 213 2.14 -16.15 -10.86
C ASP A 213 3.53 -16.75 -11.10
N ALA A 214 3.63 -17.88 -11.81
CA ALA A 214 4.92 -18.45 -12.21
C ALA A 214 5.70 -17.49 -13.14
N LEU A 215 5.02 -16.90 -14.12
CA LEU A 215 5.62 -15.91 -15.02
C LEU A 215 6.13 -14.67 -14.27
N LEU A 216 5.36 -14.16 -13.29
CA LEU A 216 5.80 -13.02 -12.48
C LEU A 216 7.06 -13.34 -11.67
N ARG A 217 7.22 -14.58 -11.18
CA ARG A 217 8.45 -15.04 -10.51
C ARG A 217 9.62 -15.17 -11.49
N GLU A 218 9.38 -15.69 -12.70
CA GLU A 218 10.40 -15.78 -13.76
C GLU A 218 10.89 -14.39 -14.17
N VAL A 219 9.98 -13.44 -14.36
CA VAL A 219 10.30 -12.03 -14.66
C VAL A 219 11.08 -11.42 -13.50
N ALA A 220 10.65 -11.62 -12.26
CA ALA A 220 11.37 -11.12 -11.09
C ALA A 220 12.83 -11.64 -11.05
N GLY A 221 13.04 -12.94 -11.29
CA GLY A 221 14.36 -13.53 -11.38
C GLY A 221 15.20 -12.97 -12.54
N ALA A 222 14.59 -12.77 -13.71
CA ALA A 222 15.25 -12.19 -14.87
C ALA A 222 15.71 -10.75 -14.63
N LEU A 223 14.86 -9.91 -14.01
CA LEU A 223 15.20 -8.53 -13.69
C LEU A 223 16.27 -8.45 -12.60
N ALA A 224 16.17 -9.27 -11.55
CA ALA A 224 17.18 -9.36 -10.50
C ALA A 224 18.56 -9.80 -11.04
N GLY A 225 18.59 -10.70 -12.03
CA GLY A 225 19.84 -11.14 -12.67
C GLY A 225 20.52 -10.07 -13.54
N VAL A 226 19.78 -9.06 -14.01
CA VAL A 226 20.30 -7.95 -14.82
C VAL A 226 20.75 -6.75 -13.97
N ALA A 227 20.16 -6.61 -12.78
CA ALA A 227 20.45 -5.55 -11.82
C ALA A 227 21.87 -5.67 -11.24
N ARG A 228 22.51 -4.53 -10.98
CA ARG A 228 23.81 -4.45 -10.30
C ARG A 228 23.62 -4.52 -8.78
N PRO A 229 24.69 -4.75 -7.99
CA PRO A 229 24.59 -4.82 -6.53
C PRO A 229 23.95 -3.61 -5.84
N ASP A 230 24.13 -2.41 -6.41
CA ASP A 230 23.58 -1.17 -5.86
C ASP A 230 22.18 -0.82 -6.42
N ASP A 231 21.72 -1.53 -7.46
CA ASP A 231 20.40 -1.32 -8.03
C ASP A 231 19.35 -2.04 -7.18
N LEU A 232 18.14 -1.46 -7.06
CA LEU A 232 17.03 -2.13 -6.39
C LEU A 232 15.92 -2.43 -7.38
N VAL A 233 15.53 -3.71 -7.45
CA VAL A 233 14.39 -4.19 -8.23
C VAL A 233 13.18 -4.31 -7.31
N GLY A 234 12.04 -3.75 -7.74
CA GLY A 234 10.77 -3.84 -7.02
C GLY A 234 9.60 -4.22 -7.91
N ARG A 235 8.56 -4.78 -7.31
CA ARG A 235 7.25 -5.00 -7.92
C ARG A 235 6.26 -4.01 -7.33
N LEU A 236 5.67 -3.18 -8.19
CA LEU A 236 4.83 -2.04 -7.75
C LEU A 236 3.34 -2.37 -7.67
N GLY A 237 2.94 -3.50 -8.27
CA GLY A 237 1.59 -4.06 -8.24
C GLY A 237 1.27 -4.77 -9.55
N GLY A 238 0.40 -5.79 -9.53
CA GLY A 238 -0.03 -6.48 -10.76
C GLY A 238 1.14 -7.03 -11.59
N ASP A 239 1.26 -6.55 -12.82
CA ASP A 239 2.28 -6.83 -13.82
C ASP A 239 3.35 -5.73 -13.96
N GLU A 240 3.39 -4.79 -13.01
CA GLU A 240 4.33 -3.67 -13.01
C GLU A 240 5.56 -3.92 -12.14
N PHE A 241 6.73 -3.70 -12.73
CA PHE A 241 8.03 -3.77 -12.08
C PHE A 241 8.77 -2.45 -12.24
N ALA A 242 9.69 -2.16 -11.33
CA ALA A 242 10.57 -1.02 -11.49
C ALA A 242 11.97 -1.29 -10.95
N VAL A 243 12.95 -0.57 -11.49
CA VAL A 243 14.34 -0.63 -11.04
C VAL A 243 14.85 0.77 -10.73
N CYS A 244 15.36 0.95 -9.52
CA CYS A 244 16.06 2.15 -9.09
C CYS A 244 17.55 1.93 -9.32
N LEU A 245 18.12 2.69 -10.24
CA LEU A 245 19.54 2.71 -10.51
C LEU A 245 20.20 3.84 -9.75
N ASP A 246 21.27 3.49 -9.06
CA ASP A 246 22.11 4.43 -8.34
C ASP A 246 23.46 4.48 -9.04
N ILE A 247 23.74 5.61 -9.70
CA ILE A 247 24.78 5.71 -10.71
C ILE A 247 25.82 6.73 -10.27
N GLU A 248 27.03 6.23 -10.01
CA GLU A 248 28.21 7.05 -9.80
C GLU A 248 28.91 7.29 -11.16
N THR A 249 28.91 8.54 -11.62
CA THR A 249 29.49 8.96 -12.92
C THR A 249 30.85 9.63 -12.79
N GLY A 250 31.40 9.77 -11.59
CA GLY A 250 32.67 10.47 -11.34
C GLY A 250 32.71 11.91 -11.86
N GLY A 251 31.54 12.55 -12.05
CA GLY A 251 31.42 13.92 -12.57
C GLY A 251 31.23 14.05 -14.09
N SER A 252 30.94 12.95 -14.79
CA SER A 252 30.81 12.89 -16.26
C SER A 252 29.49 13.47 -16.82
N GLY A 253 28.58 13.93 -15.96
CA GLY A 253 27.34 14.61 -16.33
C GLY A 253 26.22 13.69 -16.87
N ASP A 254 25.08 14.29 -17.23
CA ASP A 254 23.83 13.58 -17.55
C ASP A 254 23.94 12.54 -18.68
N VAL A 255 24.79 12.81 -19.68
CA VAL A 255 24.97 11.95 -20.87
C VAL A 255 25.53 10.56 -20.50
N ALA A 256 26.33 10.47 -19.44
CA ALA A 256 26.86 9.20 -18.97
C ALA A 256 25.79 8.36 -18.25
N VAL A 257 24.87 9.00 -17.53
CA VAL A 257 23.77 8.33 -16.80
C VAL A 257 22.74 7.79 -17.77
N THR A 258 22.37 8.57 -18.78
CA THR A 258 21.38 8.16 -19.79
C THR A 258 21.85 6.91 -20.51
N GLY A 259 23.12 6.84 -20.93
CA GLY A 259 23.65 5.65 -21.60
C GLY A 259 23.68 4.40 -20.69
N ILE A 260 23.98 4.55 -19.40
CA ILE A 260 23.93 3.44 -18.43
C ILE A 260 22.49 2.97 -18.22
N ALA A 261 21.55 3.91 -18.07
CA ALA A 261 20.13 3.59 -17.87
C ALA A 261 19.52 2.90 -19.10
N GLU A 262 19.85 3.36 -20.31
CA GLU A 262 19.45 2.73 -21.58
C GLU A 262 20.03 1.33 -21.74
N ASP A 263 21.31 1.12 -21.44
CA ASP A 263 21.93 -0.21 -21.51
C ASP A 263 21.24 -1.20 -20.57
N ILE A 264 20.98 -0.79 -19.32
CA ILE A 264 20.28 -1.63 -18.35
C ILE A 264 18.84 -1.91 -18.79
N ALA A 265 18.13 -0.90 -19.31
CA ALA A 265 16.79 -1.07 -19.87
C ALA A 265 16.78 -2.07 -21.04
N ALA A 266 17.77 -1.99 -21.93
CA ALA A 266 17.92 -2.92 -23.05
C ALA A 266 18.16 -4.35 -22.58
N ARG A 267 19.00 -4.55 -21.55
CA ARG A 267 19.23 -5.87 -20.95
C ARG A 267 17.98 -6.42 -20.26
N MET A 268 17.24 -5.58 -19.53
CA MET A 268 15.98 -5.98 -18.88
C MET A 268 14.94 -6.40 -19.92
N HIS A 269 14.72 -5.57 -20.93
CA HIS A 269 13.81 -5.85 -22.03
C HIS A 269 14.18 -7.17 -22.74
N ALA A 270 15.47 -7.37 -23.04
CA ALA A 270 15.96 -8.62 -23.62
C ALA A 270 15.74 -9.84 -22.72
N ALA A 271 15.97 -9.70 -21.40
CA ALA A 271 15.79 -10.78 -20.44
C ALA A 271 14.32 -11.25 -20.39
N VAL A 272 13.37 -10.31 -20.33
CA VAL A 272 11.93 -10.66 -20.38
C VAL A 272 11.57 -11.32 -21.71
N ALA A 273 12.07 -10.80 -22.84
CA ALA A 273 11.83 -11.39 -24.15
C ALA A 273 12.35 -12.84 -24.29
N THR A 274 13.39 -13.23 -23.53
CA THR A 274 13.92 -14.60 -23.56
C THR A 274 13.06 -15.62 -22.83
N LEU A 275 12.26 -15.20 -21.83
CA LEU A 275 11.35 -16.10 -21.10
C LEU A 275 10.27 -16.73 -22.01
N SER A 276 9.96 -16.07 -23.13
CA SER A 276 8.97 -16.54 -24.11
C SER A 276 9.42 -17.68 -25.02
N ARG A 277 10.66 -18.19 -24.90
CA ARG A 277 11.23 -19.14 -25.87
C ARG A 277 11.17 -20.61 -25.46
N ASP A 278 10.99 -20.92 -24.18
CA ASP A 278 11.24 -22.28 -23.67
C ASP A 278 9.98 -23.17 -23.55
N ASP A 279 8.78 -22.62 -23.72
CA ASP A 279 7.54 -23.32 -23.32
C ASP A 279 6.65 -23.81 -24.47
N GLY A 280 7.17 -23.95 -25.70
CA GLY A 280 6.61 -24.74 -26.81
C GLY A 280 5.17 -24.47 -27.30
N ALA A 281 4.37 -23.65 -26.61
CA ALA A 281 2.93 -23.48 -26.85
C ALA A 281 2.30 -22.21 -26.23
N THR A 282 3.04 -21.31 -25.57
CA THR A 282 2.46 -20.23 -24.76
C THR A 282 2.68 -18.82 -25.32
N ALA A 283 1.75 -17.92 -24.97
CA ALA A 283 1.68 -16.54 -25.45
C ALA A 283 3.00 -15.77 -25.24
N ARG A 284 3.44 -15.07 -26.29
CA ARG A 284 4.67 -14.27 -26.29
C ARG A 284 4.55 -13.11 -25.30
N VAL A 285 5.26 -13.18 -24.18
CA VAL A 285 5.33 -12.12 -23.16
C VAL A 285 6.26 -11.03 -23.67
N ARG A 286 5.75 -9.82 -23.72
CA ARG A 286 6.45 -8.61 -24.16
C ARG A 286 6.48 -7.61 -23.02
N ALA A 287 7.38 -6.64 -23.08
CA ALA A 287 7.49 -5.64 -22.02
C ALA A 287 7.69 -4.26 -22.60
N SER A 288 7.01 -3.28 -22.02
CA SER A 288 7.23 -1.87 -22.30
C SER A 288 8.03 -1.28 -21.14
N VAL A 289 9.12 -0.57 -21.46
CA VAL A 289 10.03 0.01 -20.46
C VAL A 289 10.12 1.52 -20.64
N GLY A 290 9.87 2.26 -19.57
CA GLY A 290 10.06 3.70 -19.52
C GLY A 290 11.27 4.05 -18.68
N VAL A 291 12.10 4.98 -19.16
CA VAL A 291 13.35 5.37 -18.50
C VAL A 291 13.29 6.85 -18.11
N ALA A 292 13.60 7.17 -16.86
CA ALA A 292 13.79 8.54 -16.40
C ALA A 292 15.05 8.68 -15.56
N VAL A 293 15.72 9.82 -15.66
CA VAL A 293 16.99 10.11 -14.96
C VAL A 293 16.89 11.44 -14.23
N SER A 294 17.45 11.52 -13.03
CA SER A 294 17.58 12.78 -12.28
C SER A 294 18.65 13.66 -12.91
N ALA A 295 18.41 14.97 -13.01
CA ALA A 295 19.42 15.91 -13.51
C ALA A 295 20.64 16.02 -12.58
N ALA A 296 21.81 16.29 -13.16
CA ALA A 296 23.04 16.50 -12.42
C ALA A 296 22.93 17.74 -11.52
N ARG A 297 23.30 17.58 -10.23
CA ARG A 297 23.36 18.67 -9.23
C ARG A 297 22.02 19.39 -8.97
N GLY A 298 20.89 18.71 -9.15
CA GLY A 298 19.56 19.22 -8.83
C GLY A 298 18.87 18.46 -7.69
N GLN A 299 17.93 19.11 -6.99
CA GLN A 299 16.95 18.39 -6.17
C GLN A 299 15.87 17.83 -7.10
N THR A 300 15.84 16.51 -7.25
CA THR A 300 14.79 15.80 -7.98
C THR A 300 13.82 15.20 -6.97
N ASP A 301 12.53 15.48 -7.12
CA ASP A 301 11.48 14.81 -6.34
C ASP A 301 11.40 13.33 -6.76
N PRO A 302 11.60 12.38 -5.83
CA PRO A 302 11.54 10.95 -6.09
C PRO A 302 10.25 10.52 -6.79
N ARG A 303 9.10 11.10 -6.41
CA ARG A 303 7.79 10.76 -6.98
C ARG A 303 7.66 11.23 -8.42
N VAL A 304 8.22 12.40 -8.73
CA VAL A 304 8.25 12.93 -10.10
C VAL A 304 9.13 12.06 -10.98
N LEU A 305 10.27 11.59 -10.47
CA LEU A 305 11.17 10.71 -11.22
C LEU A 305 10.51 9.37 -11.57
N VAL A 306 9.87 8.71 -10.60
CA VAL A 306 9.13 7.45 -10.85
C VAL A 306 8.00 7.67 -11.83
N ARG A 307 7.24 8.76 -11.68
CA ARG A 307 6.13 9.10 -12.57
C ARG A 307 6.57 9.42 -14.00
N ALA A 308 7.73 10.06 -14.18
CA ALA A 308 8.29 10.32 -15.50
C ALA A 308 8.65 9.01 -16.22
N ALA A 309 9.18 8.02 -15.48
CA ALA A 309 9.46 6.69 -16.02
C ALA A 309 8.16 5.94 -16.39
N ASP A 310 7.15 5.98 -15.53
CA ASP A 310 5.82 5.39 -15.81
C ASP A 310 5.17 6.02 -17.07
N LEU A 311 5.16 7.35 -17.16
CA LEU A 311 4.59 8.04 -18.33
C LEU A 311 5.35 7.72 -19.63
N ALA A 312 6.68 7.60 -19.56
CA ALA A 312 7.49 7.17 -20.69
C ALA A 312 7.11 5.74 -21.12
N MET A 313 6.97 4.81 -20.18
CA MET A 313 6.52 3.44 -20.43
C MET A 313 5.14 3.43 -21.10
N TYR A 314 4.18 4.16 -20.53
CA TYR A 314 2.82 4.25 -21.05
C TYR A 314 2.78 4.83 -22.46
N THR A 315 3.64 5.81 -22.76
CA THR A 315 3.78 6.36 -24.12
C THR A 315 4.25 5.29 -25.10
N GLY A 316 5.29 4.52 -24.75
CA GLY A 316 5.74 3.38 -25.54
C GLY A 316 4.66 2.31 -25.74
N LYS A 317 3.86 2.03 -24.70
CA LYS A 317 2.74 1.08 -24.78
C LYS A 317 1.66 1.54 -25.77
N ARG A 318 1.39 2.84 -25.85
CA ARG A 318 0.46 3.43 -26.85
C ARG A 318 1.00 3.38 -28.28
N GLU A 319 2.32 3.38 -28.45
CA GLU A 319 2.99 3.31 -29.75
C GLU A 319 3.11 1.87 -30.30
N GLY A 320 2.65 0.87 -29.55
CA GLY A 320 2.58 -0.53 -29.99
C GLY A 320 3.08 -1.55 -28.96
N GLY A 321 3.64 -1.08 -27.84
CA GLY A 321 4.26 -1.92 -26.80
C GLY A 321 5.58 -2.55 -27.27
N ASP A 322 6.16 -3.41 -26.44
CA ASP A 322 7.43 -4.12 -26.73
C ASP A 322 8.58 -3.16 -27.08
N VAL A 323 8.72 -2.11 -26.27
CA VAL A 323 9.57 -0.95 -26.58
C VAL A 323 10.19 -0.35 -25.33
N ILE A 324 11.33 0.33 -25.52
CA ILE A 324 11.96 1.16 -24.50
C ILE A 324 11.75 2.63 -24.90
N HIS A 325 11.24 3.44 -23.97
CA HIS A 325 10.93 4.85 -24.20
C HIS A 325 11.62 5.71 -23.13
N GLY A 326 12.23 6.83 -23.54
CA GLY A 326 13.13 7.64 -22.71
C GLY A 326 14.58 7.52 -23.17
N PRO A 327 15.57 7.95 -22.36
CA PRO A 327 15.45 8.49 -21.01
C PRO A 327 14.95 9.93 -20.95
N VAL A 328 14.02 10.19 -20.04
CA VAL A 328 13.54 11.54 -19.71
C VAL A 328 14.40 12.13 -18.58
N VAL A 329 15.05 13.27 -18.82
CA VAL A 329 15.85 13.96 -17.79
C VAL A 329 14.95 14.87 -16.94
N VAL A 330 14.98 14.72 -15.61
CA VAL A 330 14.14 15.46 -14.65
C VAL A 330 14.97 16.47 -13.84
N SER A 331 14.84 17.77 -14.12
CA SER A 331 15.48 18.88 -13.37
C SER A 331 14.51 19.69 -12.50
N THR A 332 15.07 20.50 -11.59
CA THR A 332 14.43 21.25 -10.48
C THR A 332 12.93 21.61 -10.60
N SER A 333 12.16 21.00 -9.69
CA SER A 333 11.03 21.46 -8.86
C SER A 333 9.86 22.31 -9.37
N VAL A 334 9.77 22.78 -10.62
CA VAL A 334 8.53 23.40 -11.15
C VAL A 334 8.23 23.01 -12.61
N ASP A 335 9.24 22.57 -13.38
CA ASP A 335 9.08 22.39 -14.83
C ASP A 335 8.77 20.96 -15.30
N ALA A 336 8.78 19.95 -14.41
CA ALA A 336 8.73 18.54 -14.83
C ALA A 336 7.37 17.85 -14.67
N ASP A 337 6.38 18.48 -14.02
CA ASP A 337 5.00 18.09 -14.24
C ASP A 337 4.44 19.07 -15.28
N PRO A 338 4.32 18.71 -16.57
CA PRO A 338 3.69 19.58 -17.56
C PRO A 338 2.28 20.05 -17.13
N LEU A 339 1.67 19.38 -16.15
CA LEU A 339 0.39 19.74 -15.53
C LEU A 339 0.53 20.81 -14.43
N LEU A 340 1.69 20.98 -13.79
CA LEU A 340 1.93 22.04 -12.78
C LEU A 340 2.17 23.42 -13.43
N GLY A 341 2.70 23.45 -14.65
CA GLY A 341 2.93 24.69 -15.40
C GLY A 341 1.68 25.25 -16.09
N THR A 342 0.58 24.50 -16.11
CA THR A 342 -0.68 24.91 -16.75
C THR A 342 -1.68 25.30 -15.68
N SER A 343 -2.13 26.56 -15.70
CA SER A 343 -3.24 27.00 -14.86
C SER A 343 -4.53 26.30 -15.30
N ILE A 344 -5.30 25.73 -14.38
CA ILE A 344 -6.62 25.14 -14.64
C ILE A 344 -7.53 26.19 -15.26
N ALA A 345 -7.44 27.45 -14.84
CA ALA A 345 -8.20 28.54 -15.46
C ALA A 345 -7.84 28.68 -16.95
N GLU A 346 -6.55 28.65 -17.30
CA GLU A 346 -6.12 28.71 -18.71
C GLU A 346 -6.55 27.47 -19.50
N ALA A 347 -6.43 26.27 -18.92
CA ALA A 347 -6.85 25.03 -19.56
C ALA A 347 -8.37 25.00 -19.78
N VAL A 348 -9.15 25.53 -18.84
CA VAL A 348 -10.60 25.75 -18.98
C VAL A 348 -10.89 26.73 -20.12
N GLU A 349 -10.21 27.89 -20.17
CA GLU A 349 -10.39 28.88 -21.23
C GLU A 349 -10.04 28.32 -22.62
N ARG A 350 -9.06 27.42 -22.69
CA ARG A 350 -8.65 26.72 -23.92
C ARG A 350 -9.56 25.55 -24.29
N GLY A 351 -10.55 25.21 -23.46
CA GLY A 351 -11.46 24.08 -23.70
C GLY A 351 -10.77 22.72 -23.57
N GLU A 352 -9.70 22.61 -22.78
CA GLU A 352 -8.95 21.37 -22.59
C GLU A 352 -9.62 20.42 -21.60
N PHE A 353 -10.51 20.92 -20.73
CA PHE A 353 -11.31 20.07 -19.84
C PHE A 353 -12.64 19.72 -20.49
N ARG A 354 -13.05 18.45 -20.32
CA ARG A 354 -14.37 17.96 -20.71
C ARG A 354 -14.96 17.05 -19.65
N LEU A 355 -16.27 16.93 -19.65
CA LEU A 355 -16.99 15.99 -18.79
C LEU A 355 -17.42 14.77 -19.59
N LEU A 356 -17.20 13.60 -19.00
CA LEU A 356 -17.85 12.37 -19.42
C LEU A 356 -18.87 12.00 -18.34
N PHE A 357 -19.94 11.35 -18.74
CA PHE A 357 -21.01 10.95 -17.85
C PHE A 357 -21.14 9.44 -17.85
N GLN A 358 -21.21 8.86 -16.67
CA GLN A 358 -21.45 7.43 -16.51
C GLN A 358 -22.81 7.18 -15.84
N PRO A 359 -23.62 6.26 -16.39
CA PRO A 359 -24.93 5.97 -15.83
C PRO A 359 -24.86 5.11 -14.57
N ILE A 360 -25.65 5.51 -13.59
CA ILE A 360 -26.02 4.72 -12.42
C ILE A 360 -27.44 4.21 -12.66
N VAL A 361 -27.62 2.90 -12.57
CA VAL A 361 -28.90 2.24 -12.87
C VAL A 361 -29.51 1.62 -11.62
N GLU A 362 -30.84 1.51 -11.60
CA GLU A 362 -31.56 0.72 -10.62
C GLU A 362 -31.42 -0.77 -10.98
N LEU A 363 -30.88 -1.58 -10.06
CA LEU A 363 -30.51 -2.98 -10.36
C LEU A 363 -31.71 -3.86 -10.70
N ALA A 364 -32.89 -3.55 -10.14
CA ALA A 364 -34.10 -4.37 -10.28
C ALA A 364 -34.70 -4.37 -11.70
N ASP A 365 -34.62 -3.24 -12.41
CA ASP A 365 -35.24 -3.04 -13.72
C ASP A 365 -34.27 -2.49 -14.79
N GLY A 366 -33.04 -2.13 -14.41
CA GLY A 366 -32.02 -1.58 -15.31
C GLY A 366 -32.30 -0.14 -15.75
N ARG A 367 -33.26 0.55 -15.14
CA ARG A 367 -33.61 1.92 -15.50
C ARG A 367 -32.51 2.88 -15.06
N LEU A 368 -32.26 3.91 -15.88
CA LEU A 368 -31.36 5.00 -15.53
C LEU A 368 -31.90 5.75 -14.30
N ALA A 369 -31.12 5.77 -13.22
CA ALA A 369 -31.46 6.46 -11.99
C ALA A 369 -30.73 7.81 -11.87
N SER A 370 -29.44 7.82 -12.20
CA SER A 370 -28.64 9.04 -12.15
C SER A 370 -27.43 8.98 -13.09
N LEU A 371 -26.78 10.12 -13.29
CA LEU A 371 -25.54 10.25 -14.06
C LEU A 371 -24.44 10.76 -13.13
N GLU A 372 -23.26 10.19 -13.20
CA GLU A 372 -22.07 10.73 -12.54
C GLU A 372 -21.22 11.50 -13.54
N ALA A 373 -20.89 12.75 -13.21
CA ALA A 373 -20.00 13.59 -14.00
C ALA A 373 -18.53 13.31 -13.64
N LEU A 374 -17.76 12.94 -14.66
CA LEU A 374 -16.37 12.51 -14.55
C LEU A 374 -15.48 13.40 -15.41
N VAL A 375 -14.67 14.23 -14.77
CA VAL A 375 -13.77 15.16 -15.46
C VAL A 375 -12.65 14.43 -16.20
N ARG A 376 -12.32 14.92 -17.39
CA ARG A 376 -11.16 14.50 -18.19
C ARG A 376 -10.42 15.72 -18.68
N TRP A 377 -9.10 15.60 -18.79
CA TRP A 377 -8.26 16.65 -19.37
C TRP A 377 -7.68 16.18 -20.70
N GLU A 378 -8.11 16.80 -21.80
CA GLU A 378 -7.51 16.69 -23.12
C GLU A 378 -6.25 17.56 -23.20
N HIS A 379 -5.20 17.14 -22.52
CA HIS A 379 -3.97 17.92 -22.47
C HIS A 379 -3.27 17.93 -23.85
N PRO A 380 -2.89 19.11 -24.41
CA PRO A 380 -2.38 19.24 -25.78
C PRO A 380 -1.18 18.34 -26.13
N ARG A 381 -0.36 18.01 -25.14
CA ARG A 381 0.85 17.16 -25.32
C ARG A 381 0.70 15.75 -24.79
N LEU A 382 -0.20 15.51 -23.85
CA LEU A 382 -0.31 14.22 -23.13
C LEU A 382 -1.56 13.43 -23.52
N GLY A 383 -2.43 14.01 -24.34
CA GLY A 383 -3.69 13.41 -24.73
C GLY A 383 -4.70 13.42 -23.58
N LEU A 384 -5.63 12.47 -23.62
CA LEU A 384 -6.71 12.37 -22.63
C LEU A 384 -6.20 11.79 -21.31
N LEU A 385 -6.24 12.59 -20.26
CA LEU A 385 -5.85 12.24 -18.90
C LEU A 385 -7.08 11.96 -18.02
N THR A 386 -6.96 10.94 -17.17
CA THR A 386 -7.91 10.61 -16.11
C THR A 386 -7.62 11.42 -14.84
N PRO A 387 -8.59 11.55 -13.93
CA PRO A 387 -8.42 12.28 -12.66
C PRO A 387 -7.15 11.88 -11.87
N ASP A 388 -6.86 10.58 -11.74
CA ASP A 388 -5.67 10.08 -11.04
C ASP A 388 -4.35 10.64 -11.60
N ALA A 389 -4.33 10.95 -12.90
CA ALA A 389 -3.17 11.50 -13.55
C ALA A 389 -2.98 13.00 -13.28
N PHE A 390 -4.01 13.78 -12.97
CA PHE A 390 -3.84 15.25 -12.85
C PHE A 390 -4.34 15.87 -11.55
N LEU A 391 -5.28 15.25 -10.83
CA LEU A 391 -5.76 15.76 -9.54
C LEU A 391 -4.63 15.93 -8.50
N PRO A 392 -3.64 15.01 -8.38
CA PRO A 392 -2.51 15.24 -7.47
C PRO A 392 -1.71 16.51 -7.81
N ALA A 393 -1.60 16.87 -9.08
CA ALA A 393 -0.91 18.09 -9.52
C ALA A 393 -1.75 19.35 -9.25
N ALA A 394 -3.06 19.27 -9.52
CA ALA A 394 -4.01 20.32 -9.17
C ALA A 394 -4.03 20.62 -7.66
N ALA A 395 -3.95 19.56 -6.82
CA ALA A 395 -3.87 19.70 -5.37
C ALA A 395 -2.61 20.43 -4.92
N ARG A 396 -1.43 20.01 -5.40
CA ARG A 396 -0.14 20.65 -5.07
C ARG A 396 -0.05 22.11 -5.51
N SER A 397 -0.73 22.47 -6.60
CA SER A 397 -0.78 23.83 -7.12
C SER A 397 -1.91 24.69 -6.52
N GLY A 398 -2.74 24.13 -5.62
CA GLY A 398 -3.86 24.84 -5.00
C GLY A 398 -5.01 25.16 -5.95
N GLN A 399 -5.14 24.41 -7.05
CA GLN A 399 -6.10 24.70 -8.12
C GLN A 399 -7.37 23.84 -8.06
N LEU A 400 -7.47 22.90 -7.12
CA LEU A 400 -8.65 22.01 -6.98
C LEU A 400 -9.96 22.78 -6.80
N VAL A 401 -9.96 23.86 -6.01
CA VAL A 401 -11.16 24.68 -5.79
C VAL A 401 -11.70 25.25 -7.11
N ALA A 402 -10.81 25.77 -7.96
CA ALA A 402 -11.19 26.33 -9.25
C ALA A 402 -11.69 25.25 -10.23
N LEU A 403 -11.08 24.06 -10.19
CA LEU A 403 -11.53 22.93 -10.98
C LEU A 403 -12.92 22.46 -10.55
N ASP A 404 -13.15 22.27 -9.26
CA ASP A 404 -14.43 21.83 -8.72
C ASP A 404 -15.54 22.81 -9.07
N ASP A 405 -15.31 24.12 -8.91
CA ASP A 405 -16.29 25.15 -9.30
C ASP A 405 -16.62 25.09 -10.80
N TRP A 406 -15.61 24.86 -11.66
CA TRP A 406 -15.84 24.68 -13.09
C TRP A 406 -16.63 23.40 -13.40
N VAL A 407 -16.28 22.27 -12.76
CA VAL A 407 -16.97 20.99 -12.92
C VAL A 407 -18.43 21.12 -12.47
N LEU A 408 -18.70 21.70 -11.31
CA LEU A 408 -20.05 21.89 -10.76
C LEU A 408 -20.94 22.70 -11.72
N ARG A 409 -20.45 23.84 -12.22
CA ARG A 409 -21.20 24.68 -13.16
C ARG A 409 -21.41 24.00 -14.51
N THR A 410 -20.37 23.36 -15.03
CA THR A 410 -20.42 22.73 -16.36
C THR A 410 -21.28 21.46 -16.36
N ALA A 411 -21.13 20.61 -15.34
CA ALA A 411 -21.94 19.40 -15.18
C ALA A 411 -23.42 19.74 -15.04
N THR A 412 -23.74 20.74 -14.21
CA THR A 412 -25.12 21.18 -13.96
C THR A 412 -25.78 21.71 -15.23
N ARG A 413 -25.05 22.52 -16.02
CA ARG A 413 -25.53 23.05 -17.31
C ARG A 413 -25.74 21.94 -18.33
N GLU A 414 -24.72 21.10 -18.58
CA GLU A 414 -24.81 20.02 -19.57
C GLU A 414 -25.93 19.03 -19.22
N PHE A 415 -26.12 18.75 -17.92
CA PHE A 415 -27.19 17.92 -17.44
C PHE A 415 -28.58 18.54 -17.67
N ALA A 416 -28.74 19.85 -17.47
CA ALA A 416 -30.00 20.54 -17.75
C ALA A 416 -30.35 20.50 -19.23
N ASP A 417 -29.37 20.78 -20.11
CA ASP A 417 -29.54 20.72 -21.56
C ASP A 417 -29.95 19.30 -22.01
N TRP A 418 -29.27 18.29 -21.47
CA TRP A 418 -29.62 16.89 -21.73
C TRP A 418 -31.03 16.54 -21.25
N ARG A 419 -31.40 16.96 -20.04
CA ARG A 419 -32.74 16.72 -19.49
C ARG A 419 -33.83 17.37 -20.32
N GLN A 420 -33.61 18.59 -20.79
CA GLN A 420 -34.54 19.28 -21.67
C GLN A 420 -34.71 18.51 -22.99
N ALA A 421 -33.61 18.09 -23.62
CA ALA A 421 -33.65 17.30 -24.85
C ALA A 421 -34.38 15.96 -24.66
N GLU A 422 -34.17 15.26 -23.54
CA GLU A 422 -34.89 14.03 -23.22
C GLU A 422 -36.38 14.27 -23.00
N ALA A 423 -36.75 15.36 -22.31
CA ALA A 423 -38.15 15.75 -22.10
C ALA A 423 -38.85 16.10 -23.43
N GLU A 424 -38.19 16.85 -24.31
CA GLU A 424 -38.69 17.17 -25.66
C GLU A 424 -38.87 15.90 -26.52
N ALA A 425 -38.03 14.90 -26.30
CA ALA A 425 -38.14 13.60 -26.95
C ALA A 425 -39.11 12.62 -26.26
N GLY A 426 -39.89 13.09 -25.26
CA GLY A 426 -40.91 12.33 -24.55
C GLY A 426 -40.37 11.32 -23.53
N ARG A 427 -39.10 11.44 -23.12
CA ARG A 427 -38.41 10.58 -22.16
C ARG A 427 -38.17 11.31 -20.84
N ASP A 428 -39.23 11.88 -20.27
CA ASP A 428 -39.15 12.57 -18.98
C ASP A 428 -39.05 11.56 -17.82
N ALA A 429 -37.82 11.22 -17.44
CA ALA A 429 -37.51 10.41 -16.29
C ALA A 429 -36.90 11.27 -15.18
N LEU A 430 -37.23 10.95 -13.92
CA LEU A 430 -36.60 11.57 -12.76
C LEU A 430 -35.17 11.04 -12.60
N VAL A 431 -34.24 11.64 -13.35
CA VAL A 431 -32.79 11.37 -13.28
C VAL A 431 -32.13 12.48 -12.45
N SER A 432 -31.17 12.11 -11.61
CA SER A 432 -30.32 13.07 -10.88
C SER A 432 -28.89 13.10 -11.45
N LEU A 433 -28.17 14.19 -11.15
CA LEU A 433 -26.75 14.37 -11.45
C LEU A 433 -25.95 14.12 -10.17
N ASN A 434 -24.83 13.43 -10.27
CA ASN A 434 -23.83 13.29 -9.21
C ASN A 434 -22.55 13.99 -9.65
N VAL A 435 -21.96 14.79 -8.75
CA VAL A 435 -20.73 15.53 -8.99
C VAL A 435 -19.80 15.38 -7.79
N ASN A 436 -18.59 14.92 -8.07
CA ASN A 436 -17.51 14.79 -7.09
C ASN A 436 -17.01 16.16 -6.63
N VAL A 437 -16.78 16.31 -5.33
CA VAL A 437 -16.22 17.52 -4.70
C VAL A 437 -15.04 17.14 -3.82
N SER A 438 -13.92 17.81 -4.03
CA SER A 438 -12.72 17.61 -3.23
C SER A 438 -12.90 18.10 -1.79
N THR A 439 -12.15 17.53 -0.86
CA THR A 439 -12.09 17.99 0.53
C THR A 439 -11.70 19.47 0.63
N ASP A 440 -10.75 19.93 -0.19
CA ASP A 440 -10.31 21.33 -0.22
C ASP A 440 -11.47 22.27 -0.58
N ARG A 441 -12.29 21.89 -1.56
CA ARG A 441 -13.45 22.68 -1.95
C ARG A 441 -14.54 22.64 -0.91
N LEU A 442 -14.81 21.49 -0.30
CA LEU A 442 -15.81 21.32 0.75
C LEU A 442 -15.52 22.21 1.97
N LEU A 443 -14.24 22.32 2.34
CA LEU A 443 -13.78 23.14 3.47
C LEU A 443 -13.65 24.63 3.12
N THR A 444 -13.62 24.99 1.84
CA THR A 444 -13.58 26.37 1.39
C THR A 444 -14.97 27.01 1.43
N PRO A 445 -15.14 28.20 2.05
CA PRO A 445 -16.44 28.89 2.08
C PRO A 445 -17.08 29.10 0.70
N GLY A 446 -18.41 29.18 0.67
CA GLY A 446 -19.17 29.55 -0.53
C GLY A 446 -19.55 28.39 -1.48
N LEU A 447 -19.25 27.13 -1.14
CA LEU A 447 -19.66 25.97 -1.96
C LEU A 447 -21.18 25.92 -2.19
N ARG A 448 -21.97 26.16 -1.13
CA ARG A 448 -23.43 26.26 -1.22
C ARG A 448 -23.87 27.28 -2.27
N ASP A 449 -23.25 28.46 -2.26
CA ASP A 449 -23.65 29.56 -3.13
C ASP A 449 -23.29 29.23 -4.59
N VAL A 450 -22.12 28.65 -4.85
CA VAL A 450 -21.73 28.17 -6.20
C VAL A 450 -22.73 27.14 -6.74
N LEU A 451 -23.14 26.19 -5.91
CA LEU A 451 -24.12 25.16 -6.29
C LEU A 451 -25.53 25.74 -6.51
N LEU A 452 -25.96 26.68 -5.67
CA LEU A 452 -27.25 27.36 -5.84
C LEU A 452 -27.26 28.21 -7.11
N ASP A 453 -26.19 28.93 -7.40
CA ASP A 453 -26.03 29.69 -8.64
C ASP A 453 -26.09 28.75 -9.85
N ALA A 454 -25.30 27.67 -9.84
CA ALA A 454 -25.28 26.69 -10.93
C ALA A 454 -26.67 26.06 -11.17
N ALA A 455 -27.37 25.68 -10.10
CA ALA A 455 -28.72 25.13 -10.18
C ALA A 455 -29.73 26.16 -10.71
N THR A 456 -29.63 27.42 -10.25
CA THR A 456 -30.52 28.51 -10.66
C THR A 456 -30.31 28.86 -12.14
N ASP A 457 -29.05 29.02 -12.56
CA ASP A 457 -28.69 29.32 -13.94
C ASP A 457 -29.16 28.24 -14.92
N ALA A 458 -29.15 26.98 -14.47
CA ALA A 458 -29.60 25.82 -15.23
C ALA A 458 -31.10 25.50 -15.05
N ALA A 459 -31.83 26.31 -14.27
CA ALA A 459 -33.23 26.08 -13.90
C ALA A 459 -33.51 24.67 -13.31
N LEU A 460 -32.55 24.11 -12.59
CA LEU A 460 -32.64 22.81 -11.93
C LEU A 460 -33.03 22.95 -10.46
N GLN A 461 -33.84 21.99 -9.98
CA GLN A 461 -34.10 21.87 -8.55
C GLN A 461 -32.86 21.32 -7.84
N PRO A 462 -32.43 21.89 -6.70
CA PRO A 462 -31.27 21.40 -5.93
C PRO A 462 -31.33 19.90 -5.62
N ALA A 463 -32.52 19.34 -5.38
CA ALA A 463 -32.73 17.92 -5.10
C ALA A 463 -32.33 16.97 -6.24
N LEU A 464 -32.12 17.50 -7.45
CA LEU A 464 -31.64 16.73 -8.61
C LEU A 464 -30.11 16.68 -8.68
N ILE A 465 -29.40 17.42 -7.83
CA ILE A 465 -27.95 17.48 -7.79
C ILE A 465 -27.47 16.81 -6.51
N ARG A 466 -26.64 15.80 -6.66
CA ARG A 466 -26.00 15.03 -5.61
C ARG A 466 -24.53 15.38 -5.57
N VAL A 467 -24.04 15.76 -4.40
CA VAL A 467 -22.63 16.05 -4.15
C VAL A 467 -22.00 14.80 -3.57
N GLU A 468 -20.98 14.30 -4.26
CA GLU A 468 -20.17 13.15 -3.82
C GLU A 468 -18.93 13.67 -3.10
N VAL A 469 -18.72 13.20 -1.87
CA VAL A 469 -17.56 13.56 -1.06
C VAL A 469 -16.80 12.29 -0.67
N PRO A 470 -15.45 12.33 -0.69
CA PRO A 470 -14.64 11.13 -0.45
C PRO A 470 -14.80 10.60 0.97
N GLU A 471 -14.74 9.27 1.14
CA GLU A 471 -14.73 8.61 2.46
C GLU A 471 -13.56 9.08 3.33
N SER A 472 -12.42 9.39 2.69
CA SER A 472 -11.15 9.73 3.33
C SER A 472 -11.11 11.10 3.99
N LEU A 473 -12.27 11.73 4.26
CA LEU A 473 -12.34 12.86 5.19
C LEU A 473 -11.70 12.42 6.50
N VAL A 474 -10.47 12.88 6.75
CA VAL A 474 -9.68 12.47 7.91
C VAL A 474 -10.47 12.84 9.17
N VAL A 475 -10.28 12.10 10.26
CA VAL A 475 -10.99 12.33 11.53
C VAL A 475 -10.96 13.80 11.97
N ASP A 476 -9.87 14.51 11.68
CA ASP A 476 -9.67 15.94 11.99
C ASP A 476 -10.42 16.90 11.05
N GLN A 477 -10.88 16.43 9.89
CA GLN A 477 -11.59 17.19 8.85
C GLN A 477 -13.12 17.02 8.92
N LEU A 478 -13.62 15.98 9.62
CA LEU A 478 -15.06 15.73 9.76
C LEU A 478 -15.80 16.85 10.52
N ALA A 479 -15.23 17.34 11.61
CA ALA A 479 -15.85 18.43 12.38
C ALA A 479 -15.94 19.74 11.57
N PRO A 480 -14.88 20.17 10.86
CA PRO A 480 -14.96 21.29 9.91
C PRO A 480 -15.93 21.07 8.73
N ALA A 481 -16.11 19.83 8.26
CA ALA A 481 -16.99 19.51 7.12
C ALA A 481 -18.48 19.45 7.49
N ALA A 482 -18.82 19.25 8.77
CA ALA A 482 -20.20 19.08 9.22
C ALA A 482 -21.10 20.29 8.89
N GLU A 483 -20.60 21.52 9.09
CA GLU A 483 -21.37 22.73 8.78
C GLU A 483 -21.61 22.92 7.27
N PRO A 484 -20.58 22.86 6.39
CA PRO A 484 -20.78 22.89 4.94
C PRO A 484 -21.80 21.84 4.45
N LEU A 485 -21.70 20.59 4.91
CA LEU A 485 -22.63 19.53 4.51
C LEU A 485 -24.07 19.82 4.96
N ALA A 486 -24.24 20.31 6.19
CA ALA A 486 -25.56 20.73 6.69
C ALA A 486 -26.15 21.89 5.87
N GLN A 487 -25.31 22.85 5.45
CA GLN A 487 -25.73 23.96 4.60
C GLN A 487 -26.18 23.49 3.20
N LEU A 488 -25.50 22.49 2.62
CA LEU A 488 -25.91 21.88 1.34
C LEU A 488 -27.25 21.16 1.47
N SER A 489 -27.40 20.34 2.50
CA SER A 489 -28.66 19.62 2.77
C SER A 489 -29.82 20.59 3.02
N ALA A 490 -29.60 21.66 3.79
CA ALA A 490 -30.60 22.70 4.02
C ALA A 490 -31.00 23.48 2.75
N ALA A 491 -30.07 23.61 1.80
CA ALA A 491 -30.34 24.19 0.48
C ALA A 491 -31.05 23.22 -0.47
N GLY A 492 -31.26 21.96 -0.06
CA GLY A 492 -32.01 20.94 -0.80
C GLY A 492 -31.13 20.03 -1.66
N PHE A 493 -29.80 20.18 -1.64
CA PHE A 493 -28.89 19.25 -2.29
C PHE A 493 -28.83 17.92 -1.54
N LYS A 494 -28.43 16.87 -2.27
CA LYS A 494 -28.22 15.54 -1.69
C LYS A 494 -26.74 15.27 -1.52
N VAL A 495 -26.36 14.60 -0.44
CA VAL A 495 -24.96 14.27 -0.15
C VAL A 495 -24.76 12.76 -0.21
N THR A 496 -23.75 12.32 -0.94
CA THR A 496 -23.35 10.91 -1.04
C THR A 496 -21.90 10.77 -0.57
N LEU A 497 -21.62 9.75 0.24
CA LEU A 497 -20.25 9.39 0.57
C LEU A 497 -19.70 8.43 -0.48
N ASP A 498 -18.56 8.79 -1.05
CA ASP A 498 -17.88 8.07 -2.13
C ASP A 498 -16.76 7.18 -1.60
N ASP A 499 -16.40 6.12 -2.34
CA ASP A 499 -15.32 5.17 -2.01
C ASP A 499 -15.40 4.50 -0.61
N VAL A 500 -16.60 4.21 -0.11
CA VAL A 500 -16.77 3.66 1.24
C VAL A 500 -16.13 2.27 1.34
N GLY A 501 -15.13 2.16 2.23
CA GLY A 501 -14.35 0.97 2.51
C GLY A 501 -12.91 1.02 1.98
N ALA A 502 -12.53 1.96 1.12
CA ALA A 502 -11.27 1.91 0.36
C ALA A 502 -9.99 2.04 1.21
N GLY A 503 -10.08 2.42 2.50
CA GLY A 503 -8.93 2.27 3.41
C GLY A 503 -8.76 3.26 4.55
N GLY A 504 -9.81 3.82 5.16
CA GLY A 504 -9.57 4.80 6.25
C GLY A 504 -10.62 4.96 7.33
N THR A 505 -11.88 4.62 7.10
CA THR A 505 -12.94 5.05 8.02
C THR A 505 -13.42 3.91 8.89
N ALA A 506 -13.27 4.08 10.20
CA ALA A 506 -14.05 3.28 11.13
C ALA A 506 -15.52 3.68 10.97
N LEU A 507 -16.39 2.73 10.68
CA LEU A 507 -17.87 2.81 10.66
C LEU A 507 -18.47 3.72 11.74
N ARG A 508 -17.77 3.92 12.86
CA ARG A 508 -18.08 4.88 13.94
C ARG A 508 -18.39 6.31 13.46
N HIS A 509 -17.81 6.76 12.35
CA HIS A 509 -17.93 8.15 11.88
C HIS A 509 -19.12 8.39 10.95
N LEU A 510 -19.67 7.34 10.35
CA LEU A 510 -20.91 7.42 9.55
C LEU A 510 -22.12 7.88 10.40
N ARG A 511 -22.04 7.72 11.72
CA ARG A 511 -23.08 8.21 12.64
C ARG A 511 -23.19 9.73 12.65
N ASP A 512 -22.08 10.43 12.49
CA ASP A 512 -22.00 11.87 12.75
C ASP A 512 -22.14 12.69 11.44
N VAL A 513 -22.20 12.04 10.28
CA VAL A 513 -22.42 12.66 8.96
C VAL A 513 -23.82 12.32 8.44
N THR A 514 -24.59 13.35 8.08
CA THR A 514 -25.92 13.16 7.46
C THR A 514 -25.74 12.95 5.96
N ALA A 515 -25.69 11.68 5.52
CA ALA A 515 -25.55 11.31 4.11
C ALA A 515 -26.85 10.70 3.56
N ASP A 516 -27.30 11.19 2.41
CA ASP A 516 -28.44 10.67 1.66
C ASP A 516 -28.08 9.39 0.88
N GLY A 517 -26.79 9.15 0.63
CA GLY A 517 -26.31 8.00 -0.12
C GLY A 517 -24.90 7.54 0.26
N LEU A 518 -24.59 6.30 -0.11
CA LEU A 518 -23.29 5.65 0.05
C LEU A 518 -22.93 4.96 -1.27
N LYS A 519 -21.68 5.09 -1.71
CA LYS A 519 -21.11 4.33 -2.83
C LYS A 519 -20.08 3.34 -2.30
N ILE A 520 -20.25 2.08 -2.66
CA ILE A 520 -19.36 0.98 -2.27
C ILE A 520 -18.21 0.95 -3.27
N ASP A 521 -16.99 1.08 -2.76
CA ASP A 521 -15.79 1.11 -3.58
C ASP A 521 -15.67 -0.13 -4.48
N ARG A 522 -15.17 0.11 -5.70
CA ARG A 522 -14.96 -0.90 -6.73
C ARG A 522 -14.11 -2.07 -6.24
N SER A 523 -13.13 -1.86 -5.37
CA SER A 523 -12.21 -2.93 -4.96
C SER A 523 -12.93 -4.09 -4.26
N TYR A 524 -14.00 -3.81 -3.50
CA TYR A 524 -14.85 -4.82 -2.87
C TYR A 524 -15.79 -5.49 -3.86
N VAL A 525 -16.43 -4.70 -4.72
CA VAL A 525 -17.37 -5.20 -5.73
C VAL A 525 -16.67 -6.16 -6.70
N GLN A 526 -15.40 -5.90 -7.04
CA GLN A 526 -14.61 -6.76 -7.92
C GLN A 526 -14.39 -8.17 -7.32
N ARG A 527 -14.33 -8.29 -6.00
CA ARG A 527 -14.05 -9.55 -5.29
C ARG A 527 -15.27 -10.16 -4.58
N VAL A 528 -16.47 -9.56 -4.74
CA VAL A 528 -17.72 -9.99 -4.07
C VAL A 528 -18.14 -11.46 -4.33
N LEU A 529 -17.62 -12.06 -5.41
CA LEU A 529 -17.88 -13.45 -5.79
C LEU A 529 -16.81 -14.43 -5.30
N THR A 530 -15.61 -13.95 -4.99
CA THR A 530 -14.41 -14.78 -4.76
C THR A 530 -13.83 -14.64 -3.37
N ASP A 531 -14.17 -13.57 -2.62
CA ASP A 531 -13.69 -13.32 -1.27
C ASP A 531 -14.88 -13.16 -0.29
N ASP A 532 -14.98 -14.08 0.67
CA ASP A 532 -16.06 -14.09 1.67
C ASP A 532 -16.01 -12.86 2.61
N ARG A 533 -14.82 -12.28 2.85
CA ARG A 533 -14.68 -11.08 3.70
C ARG A 533 -15.20 -9.85 2.97
N ASP A 534 -14.83 -9.68 1.71
CA ASP A 534 -15.32 -8.57 0.90
C ASP A 534 -16.83 -8.67 0.70
N ARG A 535 -17.35 -9.89 0.47
CA ARG A 535 -18.80 -10.14 0.44
C ARG A 535 -19.48 -9.74 1.75
N ALA A 536 -18.91 -10.10 2.89
CA ALA A 536 -19.48 -9.74 4.20
C ALA A 536 -19.45 -8.23 4.45
N LEU A 537 -18.39 -7.53 4.02
CA LEU A 537 -18.30 -6.06 4.11
C LEU A 537 -19.34 -5.37 3.23
N VAL A 538 -19.51 -5.83 1.99
CA VAL A 538 -20.56 -5.35 1.08
C VAL A 538 -21.94 -5.53 1.71
N GLN A 539 -22.23 -6.71 2.29
CA GLN A 539 -23.50 -6.95 2.98
C GLN A 539 -23.73 -5.98 4.14
N LEU A 540 -22.69 -5.77 4.98
CA LEU A 540 -22.76 -4.86 6.11
C LEU A 540 -23.11 -3.43 5.69
N LEU A 541 -22.52 -2.94 4.58
CA LEU A 541 -22.80 -1.60 4.04
C LEU A 541 -24.23 -1.49 3.49
N ILE A 542 -24.73 -2.54 2.81
CA ILE A 542 -26.11 -2.60 2.33
C ILE A 542 -27.10 -2.58 3.50
N ASP A 543 -26.86 -3.41 4.52
CA ASP A 543 -27.73 -3.49 5.70
C ASP A 543 -27.72 -2.16 6.48
N PHE A 544 -26.56 -1.52 6.59
CA PHE A 544 -26.43 -0.19 7.20
C PHE A 544 -27.26 0.85 6.44
N ALA A 545 -27.09 0.94 5.12
CA ALA A 545 -27.85 1.86 4.28
C ALA A 545 -29.37 1.63 4.37
N ALA A 546 -29.81 0.36 4.37
CA ALA A 546 -31.20 0.01 4.54
C ALA A 546 -31.76 0.46 5.89
N THR A 547 -30.96 0.34 6.96
CA THR A 547 -31.35 0.74 8.32
C THR A 547 -31.40 2.27 8.49
N THR A 548 -30.51 3.01 7.84
CA THR A 548 -30.46 4.48 7.90
C THR A 548 -31.37 5.16 6.88
N GLY A 549 -31.90 4.42 5.91
CA GLY A 549 -32.69 4.95 4.80
C GLY A 549 -31.85 5.65 3.73
N SER A 550 -30.53 5.42 3.72
CA SER A 550 -29.60 5.97 2.73
C SER A 550 -29.66 5.15 1.42
N ALA A 551 -29.50 5.82 0.28
CA ALA A 551 -29.31 5.13 -0.99
C ALA A 551 -27.97 4.39 -1.02
N ILE A 552 -27.92 3.17 -1.57
CA ILE A 552 -26.67 2.41 -1.72
C ILE A 552 -26.41 2.14 -3.20
N THR A 553 -25.19 2.45 -3.65
CA THR A 553 -24.73 2.24 -5.02
C THR A 553 -23.47 1.38 -5.00
N ALA A 554 -23.42 0.32 -5.81
CA ALA A 554 -22.21 -0.48 -5.99
C ALA A 554 -21.43 -0.02 -7.23
N GLU A 555 -20.14 0.25 -7.07
CA GLU A 555 -19.28 0.71 -8.16
C GLU A 555 -18.49 -0.40 -8.83
N GLY A 556 -18.11 -0.16 -10.09
CA GLY A 556 -17.27 -1.08 -10.84
C GLY A 556 -17.91 -2.44 -11.09
N VAL A 557 -19.23 -2.50 -11.26
CA VAL A 557 -19.92 -3.72 -11.71
C VAL A 557 -19.61 -3.99 -13.18
N GLU A 558 -18.89 -5.07 -13.45
CA GLU A 558 -18.41 -5.39 -14.80
C GLU A 558 -19.06 -6.64 -15.38
N THR A 559 -19.62 -7.51 -14.55
CA THR A 559 -20.16 -8.81 -14.96
C THR A 559 -21.60 -9.03 -14.47
N VAL A 560 -22.37 -9.83 -15.22
CA VAL A 560 -23.74 -10.22 -14.85
C VAL A 560 -23.78 -10.95 -13.49
N PRO A 561 -22.86 -11.90 -13.18
CA PRO A 561 -22.84 -12.53 -11.86
C PRO A 561 -22.62 -11.55 -10.69
N GLN A 562 -21.77 -10.51 -10.86
CA GLN A 562 -21.62 -9.46 -9.84
C GLN A 562 -22.94 -8.70 -9.61
N ARG A 563 -23.60 -8.30 -10.70
CA ARG A 563 -24.92 -7.65 -10.66
C ARG A 563 -25.94 -8.51 -9.90
N ASP A 564 -26.03 -9.79 -10.23
CA ASP A 564 -27.04 -10.69 -9.66
C ASP A 564 -26.83 -10.88 -8.16
N VAL A 565 -25.58 -11.10 -7.74
CA VAL A 565 -25.25 -11.20 -6.31
C VAL A 565 -25.55 -9.90 -5.57
N LEU A 566 -25.20 -8.73 -6.13
CA LEU A 566 -25.50 -7.44 -5.49
C LEU A 566 -27.01 -7.20 -5.36
N LEU A 567 -27.79 -7.58 -6.38
CA LEU A 567 -29.25 -7.50 -6.34
C LEU A 567 -29.84 -8.44 -5.28
N GLU A 568 -29.33 -9.67 -5.18
CA GLU A 568 -29.73 -10.63 -4.15
C GLU A 568 -29.41 -10.15 -2.73
N MET A 569 -28.27 -9.47 -2.55
CA MET A 569 -27.87 -8.87 -1.28
C MET A 569 -28.71 -7.64 -0.89
N GLY A 570 -29.55 -7.12 -1.80
CA GLY A 570 -30.42 -5.97 -1.57
C GLY A 570 -29.82 -4.64 -2.00
N CYS A 571 -28.72 -4.63 -2.77
CA CYS A 571 -28.17 -3.40 -3.34
C CYS A 571 -29.17 -2.79 -4.33
N ARG A 572 -29.38 -1.47 -4.24
CA ARG A 572 -30.42 -0.79 -5.04
C ARG A 572 -29.88 -0.28 -6.38
N TYR A 573 -28.73 0.37 -6.35
CA TYR A 573 -28.15 1.01 -7.53
C TYR A 573 -26.79 0.41 -7.87
N ALA A 574 -26.41 0.47 -9.14
CA ALA A 574 -25.10 0.06 -9.57
C ALA A 574 -24.57 0.91 -10.72
N GLN A 575 -23.25 0.96 -10.79
CA GLN A 575 -22.49 1.60 -11.85
C GLN A 575 -21.33 0.72 -12.25
N GLY A 576 -20.98 0.73 -13.53
CA GLY A 576 -19.83 0.00 -14.04
C GLY A 576 -19.94 -0.33 -15.52
N TRP A 577 -18.89 -0.95 -16.05
CA TRP A 577 -18.77 -1.22 -17.49
C TRP A 577 -19.78 -2.24 -18.01
N LEU A 578 -20.44 -2.99 -17.13
CA LEU A 578 -21.58 -3.82 -17.51
C LEU A 578 -22.69 -3.00 -18.19
N PHE A 579 -22.94 -1.78 -17.69
CA PHE A 579 -24.02 -0.92 -18.15
C PHE A 579 -23.54 0.05 -19.23
N SER A 580 -22.49 0.81 -18.92
CA SER A 580 -21.81 1.70 -19.87
C SER A 580 -20.47 2.16 -19.33
N ARG A 581 -19.56 2.49 -20.24
CA ARG A 581 -18.41 3.35 -19.93
C ARG A 581 -18.87 4.81 -19.81
N ALA A 582 -18.03 5.65 -19.22
CA ALA A 582 -18.22 7.10 -19.25
C ALA A 582 -18.13 7.61 -20.69
N VAL A 583 -19.11 8.40 -21.13
CA VAL A 583 -19.23 8.93 -22.49
C VAL A 583 -19.69 10.39 -22.45
N PRO A 584 -19.50 11.19 -23.51
CA PRO A 584 -20.11 12.52 -23.59
C PRO A 584 -21.63 12.43 -23.40
N ILE A 585 -22.25 13.42 -22.75
CA ILE A 585 -23.67 13.32 -22.34
C ILE A 585 -24.61 13.13 -23.54
N GLY A 586 -24.31 13.74 -24.69
CA GLY A 586 -25.07 13.59 -25.93
C GLY A 586 -24.94 12.21 -26.60
N GLU A 587 -23.95 11.41 -26.20
CA GLU A 587 -23.75 10.03 -26.65
C GLU A 587 -24.36 9.00 -25.69
N LEU A 588 -24.94 9.43 -24.56
CA LEU A 588 -25.61 8.55 -23.64
C LEU A 588 -26.76 7.83 -24.34
N ARG A 589 -26.58 6.52 -24.50
CA ARG A 589 -27.67 5.63 -24.91
C ARG A 589 -28.34 5.10 -23.66
N ALA A 590 -29.62 4.74 -23.80
CA ALA A 590 -30.32 3.99 -22.75
C ALA A 590 -29.41 2.83 -22.27
N PRO A 591 -29.18 2.68 -20.96
CA PRO A 591 -28.33 1.62 -20.44
C PRO A 591 -28.76 0.28 -21.04
N LYS A 592 -27.80 -0.58 -21.39
CA LYS A 592 -28.15 -1.93 -21.84
C LYS A 592 -28.90 -2.59 -20.68
N ALA A 593 -30.20 -2.85 -20.86
CA ALA A 593 -30.93 -3.76 -20.00
C ALA A 593 -30.23 -5.11 -20.16
N ALA A 594 -29.35 -5.47 -19.23
CA ALA A 594 -28.71 -6.77 -19.24
C ALA A 594 -29.85 -7.79 -19.09
N ALA A 595 -30.15 -8.48 -20.19
CA ALA A 595 -31.35 -9.30 -20.35
C ALA A 595 -31.63 -10.13 -19.08
N ARG A 596 -32.87 -10.08 -18.60
CA ARG A 596 -33.35 -11.06 -17.62
C ARG A 596 -33.21 -12.43 -18.27
N VAL A 597 -32.40 -13.30 -17.68
CA VAL A 597 -32.42 -14.75 -17.99
C VAL A 597 -33.59 -15.37 -17.25
#